data_AF-A0A0V0HCN4-F1
#
_entry.id   AF-A0A0V0HCN4-F1
#
_cell.length_a   1.000
_cell.length_b   1.000
_cell.length_c   1.000
_cell.angle_alpha   90.00
_cell.angle_beta   90.00
_cell.angle_gamma   90.00
#
_symmetry.space_group_name_H-M   'P 1'
#
loop_
_entity.id
_entity.type
_entity.pdbx_description
1 polymer ?
#
loop_
_entity_poly.entity_id
_entity_poly.type
_entity_poly.pdbx_seq_one_letter_code
_entity_poly.pdbx_strand_id
1 'polypeptide(L)'
;MDGNNWRAAQAQGGGEGGEGGGAAAGAMDSGDWRTQLLPDSRQRIVNKILETLKRHLPVSGQEGVQELKKIAVRFEEKIYSAATSQNDYLRKISLKMLTMETKSQTPMTNSVQPNPASSGQNALGPG
;
A
#
# COMPACT_ATOMS: atom_id res chain seq x y z
N MET A 1 -4.67 -8.18 14.80
CA MET A 1 -6.03 -7.61 14.57
C MET A 1 -5.90 -6.74 13.34
N ASP A 2 -5.90 -7.37 12.18
CA ASP A 2 -5.42 -6.77 10.94
C ASP A 2 -6.64 -6.47 10.08
N GLY A 3 -7.29 -5.35 10.43
CA GLY A 3 -8.51 -4.87 9.80
C GLY A 3 -8.24 -4.29 8.41
N ASN A 4 -7.89 -5.14 7.44
CA ASN A 4 -7.90 -4.79 6.02
C ASN A 4 -9.35 -4.68 5.51
N ASN A 5 -10.06 -3.67 6.01
CA ASN A 5 -11.48 -3.43 5.73
C ASN A 5 -11.70 -2.20 4.85
N TRP A 6 -10.75 -1.86 3.96
CA TRP A 6 -10.95 -0.79 2.98
C TRP A 6 -11.95 -1.22 1.87
N ARG A 7 -12.20 -2.52 1.74
CA ARG A 7 -13.14 -3.10 0.76
C ARG A 7 -14.60 -3.14 1.23
N ALA A 8 -14.90 -3.15 2.53
CA ALA A 8 -16.27 -3.39 3.00
C ALA A 8 -17.21 -2.19 2.92
N ALA A 9 -16.73 -1.01 2.51
CA ALA A 9 -17.58 0.17 2.37
C ALA A 9 -18.48 0.15 1.12
N GLN A 10 -18.54 -0.96 0.34
CA GLN A 10 -19.24 -1.00 -0.94
C GLN A 10 -20.33 -2.10 -1.07
N ALA A 11 -20.73 -2.78 0.00
CA ALA A 11 -21.74 -3.85 -0.12
C ALA A 11 -23.05 -3.52 0.62
N GLN A 12 -23.81 -2.55 0.10
CA GLN A 12 -25.26 -2.53 0.31
C GLN A 12 -25.96 -1.82 -0.84
N GLY A 13 -26.69 -2.60 -1.65
CA GLY A 13 -27.43 -2.14 -2.82
C GLY A 13 -27.62 -3.26 -3.84
N GLY A 14 -28.24 -4.36 -3.43
CA GLY A 14 -28.71 -5.40 -4.36
C GLY A 14 -30.06 -5.00 -4.94
N GLY A 15 -30.26 -5.26 -6.24
CA GLY A 15 -31.52 -5.04 -6.95
C GLY A 15 -31.40 -5.18 -8.47
N GLU A 16 -31.44 -6.44 -8.93
CA GLU A 16 -32.18 -6.95 -10.10
C GLU A 16 -32.01 -6.35 -11.53
N GLY A 17 -31.57 -7.23 -12.45
CA GLY A 17 -32.31 -7.54 -13.71
C GLY A 17 -32.04 -6.69 -14.97
N GLY A 18 -31.74 -7.36 -16.08
CA GLY A 18 -32.05 -6.86 -17.43
C GLY A 18 -30.92 -6.93 -18.47
N GLU A 19 -31.10 -7.79 -19.46
CA GLU A 19 -30.27 -7.99 -20.65
C GLU A 19 -30.41 -6.82 -21.66
N GLY A 20 -29.37 -6.54 -22.47
CA GLY A 20 -29.50 -5.69 -23.66
C GLY A 20 -28.20 -4.98 -24.06
N GLY A 21 -27.71 -5.27 -25.27
CA GLY A 21 -26.44 -4.77 -25.79
C GLY A 21 -26.45 -3.33 -26.32
N GLY A 22 -25.26 -2.87 -26.71
CA GLY A 22 -25.06 -1.81 -27.69
C GLY A 22 -24.58 -0.46 -27.13
N ALA A 23 -23.38 -0.08 -27.59
CA ALA A 23 -22.86 1.28 -27.76
C ALA A 23 -22.56 2.15 -26.51
N ALA A 24 -21.29 2.57 -26.50
CA ALA A 24 -20.71 3.69 -25.76
C ALA A 24 -21.68 4.82 -25.38
N ALA A 25 -21.92 4.98 -24.08
CA ALA A 25 -22.03 6.26 -23.36
C ALA A 25 -22.55 5.99 -21.94
N GLY A 26 -21.82 5.18 -21.17
CA GLY A 26 -22.07 5.00 -19.73
C GLY A 26 -21.27 5.97 -18.88
N ALA A 27 -20.76 7.06 -19.46
CA ALA A 27 -20.28 8.23 -18.71
C ALA A 27 -21.50 8.97 -18.15
N MET A 28 -22.28 8.26 -17.34
CA MET A 28 -23.22 8.86 -16.41
C MET A 28 -22.37 9.74 -15.52
N ASP A 29 -22.53 11.04 -15.76
CA ASP A 29 -22.07 12.19 -15.00
C ASP A 29 -21.75 11.83 -13.54
N SER A 30 -20.57 11.25 -13.33
CA SER A 30 -20.03 11.04 -12.01
C SER A 30 -19.38 12.36 -11.68
N GLY A 31 -20.21 13.35 -11.35
CA GLY A 31 -19.78 14.70 -11.01
C GLY A 31 -18.51 14.62 -10.16
N ASP A 32 -17.54 15.50 -10.48
CA ASP A 32 -16.13 15.42 -10.06
C ASP A 32 -15.99 14.62 -8.76
N TRP A 33 -15.41 13.42 -8.84
CA TRP A 33 -15.37 12.44 -7.74
C TRP A 33 -14.81 13.01 -6.42
N ARG A 34 -14.09 14.13 -6.54
CA ARG A 34 -13.59 14.99 -5.46
C ARG A 34 -14.71 15.62 -4.63
N THR A 35 -15.81 16.01 -5.26
CA THR A 35 -17.01 16.57 -4.60
C THR A 35 -17.75 15.53 -3.77
N GLN A 36 -17.63 14.25 -4.13
CA GLN A 36 -18.22 13.13 -3.40
C GLN A 36 -17.32 12.62 -2.27
N LEU A 37 -16.03 12.98 -2.30
CA LEU A 37 -15.07 12.54 -1.30
C LEU A 37 -15.08 13.48 -0.08
N LEU A 38 -15.76 13.06 0.99
CA LEU A 38 -15.82 13.81 2.25
C LEU A 38 -14.40 14.14 2.77
N PRO A 39 -14.16 15.37 3.29
CA PRO A 39 -12.89 15.76 3.88
C PRO A 39 -12.41 14.79 4.97
N ASP A 40 -13.31 14.28 5.81
CA ASP A 40 -13.03 13.27 6.83
C ASP A 40 -12.50 11.95 6.26
N SER A 41 -12.98 11.56 5.08
CA SER A 41 -12.48 10.35 4.39
C SER A 41 -11.05 10.55 3.92
N ARG A 42 -10.71 11.72 3.38
CA ARG A 42 -9.32 12.06 3.02
C ARG A 42 -8.42 12.10 4.24
N GLN A 43 -8.88 12.72 5.34
CA GLN A 43 -8.10 12.77 6.57
C GLN A 43 -7.84 11.37 7.16
N ARG A 44 -8.83 10.48 7.12
CA ARG A 44 -8.64 9.07 7.54
C ARG A 44 -7.59 8.35 6.68
N ILE A 45 -7.53 8.62 5.38
CA ILE A 45 -6.53 8.06 4.49
C ILE A 45 -5.13 8.59 4.83
N VAL A 46 -4.98 9.91 5.03
CA VAL A 46 -3.72 10.53 5.47
C VAL A 46 -3.24 9.94 6.81
N ASN A 47 -4.16 9.76 7.78
CA ASN A 47 -3.81 9.18 9.07
C ASN A 47 -3.29 7.74 8.91
N LYS A 48 -3.93 6.93 8.08
CA LYS A 48 -3.44 5.56 7.79
C LYS A 48 -2.07 5.55 7.13
N ILE A 49 -1.83 6.44 6.16
CA ILE A 49 -0.50 6.59 5.53
C ILE A 49 0.54 6.95 6.59
N LEU A 50 0.23 7.90 7.47
CA LEU A 50 1.11 8.30 8.58
C LEU A 50 1.40 7.13 9.53
N GLU A 51 0.39 6.35 9.91
CA GLU A 51 0.57 5.17 10.76
C GLU A 51 1.48 4.12 10.12
N THR A 52 1.32 3.85 8.82
CA THR A 52 2.22 2.95 8.08
C THR A 52 3.64 3.51 8.07
N LEU A 53 3.83 4.81 7.77
CA LEU A 53 5.15 5.44 7.80
C LEU A 53 5.83 5.30 9.17
N LYS A 54 5.10 5.55 10.27
CA LYS A 54 5.61 5.41 11.64
C LYS A 54 6.00 3.98 12.00
N ARG A 55 5.36 2.98 11.40
CA ARG A 55 5.67 1.55 11.64
C ARG A 55 6.97 1.13 10.96
N HIS A 56 7.29 1.73 9.81
CA HIS A 56 8.41 1.29 8.97
C HIS A 56 9.65 2.18 9.04
N LEU A 57 9.51 3.41 9.55
CA LEU A 57 10.62 4.36 9.66
C LEU A 57 10.95 4.61 11.13
N PRO A 58 12.24 4.59 11.52
CA PRO A 58 12.64 5.00 12.85
C PRO A 58 12.28 6.48 13.05
N VAL A 59 11.47 6.78 14.06
CA VAL A 59 10.98 8.13 14.33
C VAL A 59 11.87 8.78 15.38
N SER A 60 12.55 9.87 15.01
CA SER A 60 13.47 10.61 15.89
C SER A 60 12.78 11.56 16.88
N GLY A 61 11.60 11.22 17.41
CA GLY A 61 10.82 12.07 18.32
C GLY A 61 9.70 12.88 17.65
N GLN A 62 9.19 13.93 18.31
CA GLN A 62 8.03 14.70 17.84
C GLN A 62 8.27 15.37 16.48
N GLU A 63 9.47 15.88 16.22
CA GLU A 63 9.84 16.46 14.92
C GLU A 63 9.73 15.44 13.79
N GLY A 64 10.20 14.21 14.02
CA GLY A 64 10.05 13.12 13.06
C GLY A 64 8.59 12.81 12.73
N VAL A 65 7.71 12.81 13.74
CA VAL A 65 6.26 12.61 13.52
C VAL A 65 5.66 13.73 12.65
N GLN A 66 6.09 14.98 12.85
CA GLN A 66 5.59 16.10 12.04
C GLN A 66 6.07 16.01 10.58
N GLU A 67 7.32 15.60 10.35
CA GLU A 67 7.82 15.36 8.99
C GLU A 67 7.07 14.22 8.31
N LEU A 68 6.82 13.11 8.99
CA LEU A 68 6.01 12.02 8.45
C LEU A 68 4.58 12.47 8.11
N LYS A 69 3.98 13.36 8.93
CA LYS A 69 2.66 13.93 8.64
C LYS A 69 2.69 14.77 7.37
N LYS A 70 3.70 15.63 7.19
CA LYS A 70 3.88 16.40 5.94
C LYS A 70 4.05 15.49 4.73
N ILE A 71 4.80 14.40 4.88
CA ILE A 71 4.99 13.40 3.83
C ILE A 71 3.67 12.71 3.50
N ALA A 72 2.89 12.29 4.49
CA ALA A 72 1.59 11.63 4.29
C ALA A 72 0.61 12.52 3.54
N VAL A 73 0.51 13.81 3.90
CA VAL A 73 -0.33 14.79 3.21
C VAL A 73 0.14 14.98 1.77
N ARG A 74 1.43 15.25 1.54
CA ARG A 74 1.97 15.45 0.18
C ARG A 74 1.82 14.20 -0.70
N PHE A 75 1.95 13.03 -0.11
CA PHE A 75 1.77 11.78 -0.82
C PHE A 75 0.32 11.62 -1.26
N GLU A 76 -0.64 11.77 -0.34
CA GLU A 76 -2.06 11.67 -0.66
C GLU A 76 -2.48 12.71 -1.71
N GLU A 77 -2.03 13.96 -1.57
CA GLU A 77 -2.37 15.06 -2.47
C GLU A 77 -1.89 14.80 -3.90
N LYS A 78 -0.68 14.24 -4.06
CA LYS A 78 -0.19 13.82 -5.39
C LYS A 78 -1.09 12.80 -6.05
N ILE A 79 -1.63 11.84 -5.28
CA ILE A 79 -2.54 10.83 -5.82
C ILE A 79 -3.92 11.41 -6.07
N TYR A 80 -4.39 12.29 -5.19
CA TYR A 80 -5.65 12.99 -5.35
C TYR A 80 -5.68 13.82 -6.64
N SER A 81 -4.60 14.50 -6.98
CA SER A 81 -4.48 15.25 -8.24
C SER A 81 -4.34 14.35 -9.46
N ALA A 82 -3.62 13.22 -9.34
CA ALA A 82 -3.38 12.31 -10.46
C ALA A 82 -4.53 11.34 -10.76
N ALA A 83 -5.45 11.12 -9.81
CA ALA A 83 -6.53 10.16 -9.97
C ALA A 83 -7.69 10.72 -10.79
N THR A 84 -8.27 9.86 -11.63
CA THR A 84 -9.40 10.20 -12.51
C THR A 84 -10.75 9.74 -11.94
N SER A 85 -10.73 8.91 -10.89
CA SER A 85 -11.93 8.45 -10.18
C SER A 85 -11.60 8.13 -8.72
N GLN A 86 -12.62 8.05 -7.86
CA GLN A 86 -12.46 7.62 -6.47
C GLN A 86 -11.84 6.22 -6.34
N ASN A 87 -12.25 5.28 -7.21
CA ASN A 87 -11.69 3.93 -7.21
C ASN A 87 -10.20 3.93 -7.60
N ASP A 88 -9.84 4.71 -8.62
CA ASP A 88 -8.45 4.88 -9.05
C ASP A 88 -7.60 5.51 -7.94
N TYR A 89 -8.11 6.54 -7.27
CA TYR A 89 -7.48 7.15 -6.10
C TYR A 89 -7.20 6.11 -4.99
N LEU A 90 -8.21 5.34 -4.58
CA LEU A 90 -8.05 4.31 -3.54
C LEU A 90 -7.09 3.19 -3.95
N ARG A 91 -7.17 2.72 -5.21
CA ARG A 91 -6.25 1.70 -5.73
C ARG A 91 -4.81 2.19 -5.76
N LYS A 92 -4.55 3.41 -6.26
CA LYS A 92 -3.20 3.97 -6.34
C LYS A 92 -2.59 4.16 -4.95
N ILE A 93 -3.37 4.61 -3.97
CA ILE A 93 -2.91 4.69 -2.57
C ILE A 93 -2.55 3.30 -2.05
N SER A 94 -3.46 2.33 -2.18
CA SER A 94 -3.24 0.98 -1.67
C SER A 94 -1.98 0.34 -2.26
N LEU A 95 -1.79 0.46 -3.58
CA LEU A 95 -0.63 -0.10 -4.27
C LEU A 95 0.69 0.56 -3.84
N LYS A 96 0.70 1.89 -3.73
CA LYS A 96 1.90 2.61 -3.29
C LYS A 96 2.20 2.34 -1.82
N MET A 97 1.18 2.22 -0.97
CA MET A 97 1.36 1.88 0.44
C MET A 97 1.93 0.47 0.62
N LEU A 98 1.42 -0.53 -0.13
CA LEU A 98 1.99 -1.88 -0.13
C LEU A 98 3.46 -1.87 -0.56
N THR A 99 3.80 -1.10 -1.60
CA THR A 99 5.19 -0.96 -2.07
C THR A 99 6.11 -0.37 -0.99
N MET A 100 5.63 0.58 -0.18
CA MET A 100 6.40 1.15 0.92
C MET A 100 6.60 0.17 2.08
N GLU A 101 5.60 -0.67 2.33
CA GLU A 101 5.65 -1.75 3.32
C GLU A 101 6.59 -2.90 2.89
N THR A 102 6.69 -3.22 1.59
CA THR A 102 7.61 -4.26 1.09
C THR A 102 9.06 -3.80 1.09
N LYS A 103 9.35 -2.55 0.70
CA LYS A 103 10.73 -2.03 0.63
C LYS A 103 11.39 -1.84 2.00
N SER A 104 10.59 -1.67 3.04
CA SER A 104 11.08 -1.63 4.43
C SER A 104 11.26 -3.02 5.03
N GLN A 105 10.65 -4.05 4.43
CA GLN A 105 10.74 -5.46 4.83
C GLN A 105 11.73 -6.28 4.01
N THR A 106 12.62 -5.67 3.22
CA THR A 106 13.77 -6.38 2.67
C THR A 106 14.99 -6.19 3.58
N PRO A 107 15.17 -6.95 4.66
CA PRO A 107 16.52 -7.38 4.98
C PRO A 107 16.86 -8.37 3.86
N MET A 108 17.75 -7.98 2.94
CA MET A 108 18.48 -8.99 2.15
C MET A 108 19.39 -9.74 3.13
N THR A 109 18.78 -10.60 3.95
CA THR A 109 19.45 -11.68 4.65
C THR A 109 19.58 -12.80 3.63
N ASN A 110 20.66 -12.75 2.85
CA ASN A 110 21.39 -13.97 2.56
C ASN A 110 22.88 -13.65 2.66
N SER A 111 23.26 -13.31 3.89
CA SER A 111 24.66 -13.21 4.29
C SER A 111 25.23 -14.62 4.34
N VAL A 112 26.25 -14.87 3.51
CA VAL A 112 27.34 -15.82 3.74
C VAL A 112 26.90 -17.29 3.86
N GLN A 113 27.03 -18.05 2.77
CA GLN A 113 27.43 -19.45 2.93
C GLN A 113 28.91 -19.47 3.33
N PRO A 114 29.29 -19.93 4.54
CA PRO A 114 30.68 -20.20 4.84
C PRO A 114 31.07 -21.47 4.08
N ASN A 115 32.03 -21.33 3.17
CA ASN A 115 32.73 -22.44 2.55
C ASN A 115 33.42 -23.28 3.65
N PRO A 116 33.15 -24.59 3.81
CA PRO A 116 33.98 -25.42 4.67
C PRO A 116 35.20 -25.88 3.87
N ALA A 117 36.21 -25.02 3.78
CA ALA A 117 37.58 -25.47 3.58
C ALA A 117 38.21 -25.73 4.95
N SER A 118 38.16 -26.99 5.42
CA SER A 118 39.06 -27.52 6.46
C SER A 118 38.99 -29.04 6.39
N SER A 119 39.91 -29.67 5.65
CA SER A 119 41.19 -30.21 6.14
C SER A 119 41.04 -31.51 6.94
N GLY A 120 41.38 -32.61 6.25
CA GLY A 120 42.26 -33.67 6.74
C GLY A 120 41.71 -34.65 7.78
N GLN A 121 41.58 -35.92 7.39
CA GLN A 121 42.05 -37.08 8.16
C GLN A 121 42.00 -38.37 7.32
N ASN A 122 43.19 -38.82 6.91
CA ASN A 122 43.68 -40.19 6.81
C ASN A 122 42.71 -41.34 6.49
N ALA A 123 42.85 -41.92 5.30
CA ALA A 123 42.56 -43.34 5.05
C ALA A 123 43.80 -43.99 4.41
N LEU A 124 44.75 -44.40 5.26
CA LEU A 124 45.71 -45.45 4.93
C LEU A 124 44.96 -46.78 5.02
N GLY A 125 44.94 -47.54 3.93
CA GLY A 125 44.45 -48.92 3.89
C GLY A 125 45.36 -49.73 2.94
N PRO A 126 45.99 -50.82 3.41
CA PRO A 126 46.96 -51.61 2.65
C PRO A 126 46.31 -52.74 1.85
N GLY A 127 46.97 -53.20 0.79
CA GLY A 127 46.61 -54.40 0.02
C GLY A 127 47.10 -54.32 -1.42
#